data_AF-A0A4Y2NL36-F1
#
_entry.id   AF-A0A4Y2NL36-F1
#
_cell.length_a   1.000
_cell.length_b   1.000
_cell.length_c   1.000
_cell.angle_alpha   90.00
_cell.angle_beta   90.00
_cell.angle_gamma   90.00
#
_symmetry.space_group_name_H-M   'P 1'
#
loop_
_entity.id
_entity.type
_entity.pdbx_description
1 polymer ?
#
loop_
_entity_poly.entity_id
_entity_poly.type
_entity_poly.pdbx_seq_one_letter_code
_entity_poly.pdbx_strand_id
1 'polypeptide(L)'
;MFKSIWALYFHKLSTDAKPQHGLCPMGSDSWCGFNKSLASGEKYIQKHSLPEPGLLATKKVFRELPYKKLLSKCIHGQTQNPNESFNNCVWERIPKKHICWYQYIKNWSHGCCFMIQ
;
A
#
# COMPACT_ATOMS: atom_id res chain seq x y z
N MET A 1 -2.89 13.10 8.10
CA MET A 1 -2.62 11.65 7.96
C MET A 1 -3.39 10.78 8.96
N PHE A 2 -3.46 11.12 10.26
CA PHE A 2 -4.27 10.37 11.26
C PHE A 2 -5.72 10.14 10.80
N LYS A 3 -6.40 11.20 10.33
CA LYS A 3 -7.75 11.12 9.77
C LYS A 3 -7.86 10.11 8.61
N SER A 4 -6.87 10.10 7.70
CA SER A 4 -6.85 9.20 6.54
C SER A 4 -6.68 7.73 6.93
N ILE A 5 -5.86 7.44 7.96
CA ILE A 5 -5.68 6.08 8.48
C ILE A 5 -6.98 5.57 9.10
N TRP A 6 -7.64 6.38 9.92
CA TRP A 6 -8.94 6.01 10.49
C TRP A 6 -10.06 5.96 9.44
N ALA A 7 -10.00 6.80 8.40
CA ALA A 7 -10.92 6.70 7.27
C ALA A 7 -10.83 5.33 6.61
N LEU A 8 -9.63 4.78 6.43
CA LEU A 8 -9.47 3.42 5.91
C LEU A 8 -10.05 2.35 6.85
N TYR A 9 -9.81 2.47 8.16
CA TYR A 9 -10.36 1.54 9.16
C TYR A 9 -11.88 1.48 9.09
N PHE A 10 -12.55 2.64 9.16
CA PHE A 10 -14.01 2.71 9.15
C PHE A 10 -14.60 2.40 7.77
N HIS A 11 -13.90 2.74 6.69
CA HIS A 11 -14.29 2.35 5.33
C HIS A 11 -14.35 0.83 5.18
N LYS A 12 -13.42 0.08 5.80
CA LYS A 12 -13.43 -1.40 5.79
C LYS A 12 -14.44 -2.02 6.76
N LEU A 13 -14.85 -1.30 7.80
CA LEU A 13 -15.90 -1.71 8.74
C LEU A 13 -17.31 -1.43 8.20
N SER A 14 -17.42 -0.51 7.24
CA SER A 14 -18.69 -0.02 6.71
C SER A 14 -19.47 -1.12 6.00
N THR A 15 -20.77 -1.16 6.27
CA THR A 15 -21.74 -2.02 5.57
C THR A 15 -22.88 -1.16 5.01
N ASP A 16 -23.71 -1.72 4.13
CA ASP A 16 -24.89 -1.01 3.60
C ASP A 16 -25.88 -0.66 4.73
N ALA A 17 -26.01 -1.52 5.75
CA ALA A 17 -26.88 -1.27 6.90
C ALA A 17 -26.30 -0.24 7.89
N LYS A 18 -24.96 -0.14 7.97
CA LYS A 18 -24.25 0.78 8.86
C LYS A 18 -23.12 1.47 8.09
N PRO A 19 -23.43 2.50 7.28
CA PRO A 19 -22.43 3.21 6.50
C PRO A 19 -21.50 4.01 7.41
N GLN A 20 -20.18 3.82 7.29
CA GLN A 20 -19.16 4.47 8.13
C GLN A 20 -18.14 5.26 7.29
N HIS A 21 -18.62 6.02 6.30
CA HIS A 21 -17.79 6.75 5.35
C HIS A 21 -17.48 8.21 5.76
N GLY A 22 -17.90 8.63 6.96
CA GLY A 22 -17.81 10.04 7.38
C GLY A 22 -16.40 10.64 7.50
N LEU A 23 -15.36 9.81 7.62
CA LEU A 23 -13.96 10.28 7.61
C LEU A 23 -13.33 10.30 6.21
N CYS A 24 -13.98 9.69 5.22
CA CYS A 24 -13.51 9.69 3.85
C CYS A 24 -13.65 11.09 3.22
N PRO A 25 -12.83 11.43 2.21
CA PRO A 25 -13.00 12.69 1.49
C PRO A 25 -14.39 12.74 0.82
N MET A 26 -14.93 13.95 0.70
CA MET A 26 -16.22 14.22 0.04
C MET A 26 -15.98 14.66 -1.41
N GLY A 27 -17.02 14.59 -2.24
CA GLY A 27 -17.01 15.08 -3.62
C GLY A 27 -16.75 14.00 -4.67
N SER A 28 -16.87 14.39 -5.94
CA SER A 28 -16.67 13.53 -7.13
C SER A 28 -15.28 12.90 -7.19
N ASP A 29 -14.28 13.61 -6.67
CA ASP A 29 -12.87 13.18 -6.68
C ASP A 29 -12.52 12.31 -5.47
N SER A 30 -13.50 11.99 -4.62
CA SER A 30 -13.29 11.07 -3.51
C SER A 30 -12.88 9.69 -4.02
N TRP A 31 -11.89 9.09 -3.36
CA TRP A 31 -11.59 7.67 -3.55
C TRP A 31 -12.68 6.75 -2.93
N CYS A 32 -13.51 7.29 -2.03
CA CYS A 32 -14.61 6.55 -1.43
C CYS A 32 -15.81 6.53 -2.37
N GLY A 33 -16.16 5.34 -2.87
CA GLY A 33 -17.28 5.16 -3.79
C GLY A 33 -18.62 5.63 -3.23
N PHE A 34 -18.85 5.49 -1.92
CA PHE A 34 -20.07 5.98 -1.27
C PHE A 34 -20.16 7.51 -1.29
N ASN A 35 -19.10 8.21 -0.87
CA ASN A 35 -19.09 9.68 -0.88
C ASN A 35 -19.11 10.24 -2.31
N LYS A 36 -18.53 9.52 -3.26
CA LYS A 36 -18.63 9.85 -4.68
C LYS A 36 -20.07 9.74 -5.18
N SER A 37 -20.76 8.65 -4.82
CA SER A 37 -22.15 8.44 -5.23
C SER A 37 -23.10 9.46 -4.59
N LEU A 38 -22.81 9.91 -3.37
CA LEU A 38 -23.54 11.03 -2.76
C LEU A 38 -23.39 12.34 -3.55
N ALA A 39 -22.23 12.58 -4.16
CA ALA A 39 -21.98 13.77 -4.97
C ALA A 39 -22.59 13.64 -6.39
N SER A 40 -22.62 12.45 -6.98
CA SER A 40 -23.21 12.20 -8.31
C SER A 40 -24.71 11.90 -8.29
N GLY A 41 -25.28 11.59 -7.11
CA GLY A 41 -26.67 11.14 -6.98
C GLY A 41 -26.88 9.66 -7.35
N GLU A 42 -25.80 8.89 -7.50
CA GLU A 42 -25.85 7.48 -7.88
C GLU A 42 -26.06 6.55 -6.68
N LYS A 43 -26.63 5.38 -6.94
CA LYS A 43 -26.77 4.32 -5.94
C LYS A 43 -25.43 3.60 -5.74
N TYR A 44 -24.96 3.57 -4.50
CA TYR A 44 -23.79 2.80 -4.10
C TYR A 44 -24.19 1.51 -3.38
N ILE A 45 -23.43 0.44 -3.64
CA ILE A 45 -23.54 -0.84 -2.94
C ILE A 45 -22.16 -1.16 -2.37
N GLN A 46 -22.11 -1.41 -1.07
CA GLN A 46 -20.88 -1.80 -0.39
C GLN A 46 -20.46 -3.20 -0.84
N LYS A 47 -19.37 -3.29 -1.61
CA LYS A 47 -18.88 -4.58 -2.15
C LYS A 47 -18.14 -5.43 -1.12
N HIS A 48 -17.33 -4.80 -0.29
CA HIS A 48 -16.41 -5.49 0.60
C HIS A 48 -16.40 -4.83 1.97
N SER A 49 -16.83 -5.59 2.99
CA SER A 49 -16.67 -5.25 4.40
C SER A 49 -15.89 -6.37 5.07
N LEU A 50 -15.03 -6.01 6.02
CA LEU A 50 -14.40 -6.99 6.90
C LEU A 50 -15.29 -7.24 8.13
N PRO A 51 -15.31 -8.46 8.68
CA PRO A 51 -15.99 -8.73 9.94
C PRO A 51 -15.40 -7.90 11.08
N GLU A 52 -16.27 -7.38 11.95
CA GLU A 52 -15.88 -6.54 13.09
C GLU A 52 -14.81 -7.17 14.00
N PRO A 53 -14.86 -8.48 14.34
CA PRO A 53 -13.83 -9.10 15.19
C PRO A 53 -12.42 -9.01 14.58
N GLY A 54 -12.30 -9.20 13.26
CA GLY A 54 -11.02 -9.12 12.56
C GLY A 54 -10.47 -7.69 12.55
N LEU A 55 -11.32 -6.71 12.30
CA LEU A 55 -10.92 -5.30 12.37
C LEU A 55 -10.54 -4.88 13.79
N LEU A 56 -11.28 -5.35 14.81
CA LEU A 56 -11.00 -5.03 16.20
C LEU A 56 -9.61 -5.50 16.64
N ALA A 57 -9.18 -6.70 16.19
CA ALA A 57 -7.83 -7.20 16.43
C ALA A 57 -6.76 -6.27 15.81
N THR A 58 -7.03 -5.70 14.64
CA THR A 58 -6.10 -4.75 13.97
C THR A 58 -6.17 -3.32 14.50
N LYS A 59 -7.15 -2.98 15.36
CA LYS A 59 -7.36 -1.61 15.85
C LYS A 59 -6.13 -1.03 16.56
N LYS A 60 -5.34 -1.88 17.24
CA LYS A 60 -4.08 -1.47 17.85
C LYS A 60 -3.08 -0.97 16.81
N VAL A 61 -2.94 -1.69 15.70
CA VAL A 61 -2.06 -1.32 14.58
C VAL A 61 -2.50 0.02 13.99
N PHE A 62 -3.79 0.21 13.72
CA PHE A 62 -4.32 1.48 13.20
C PHE A 62 -4.10 2.66 14.15
N ARG A 63 -4.09 2.43 15.46
CA ARG A 63 -3.76 3.44 16.46
C ARG A 63 -2.27 3.81 16.44
N GLU A 64 -1.40 2.85 16.18
CA GLU A 64 0.05 3.02 16.23
C GLU A 64 0.64 3.58 14.92
N LEU A 65 0.06 3.23 13.78
CA LEU A 65 0.46 3.68 12.44
C LEU A 65 0.66 5.20 12.27
N PRO A 66 -0.22 6.09 12.80
CA PRO A 66 -0.07 7.53 12.59
C PRO A 66 1.05 8.17 13.42
N TYR A 67 1.66 7.46 14.38
CA TYR A 67 2.75 8.03 15.16
C TYR A 67 4.01 8.18 14.31
N LYS A 68 4.66 9.35 14.46
CA LYS A 68 5.81 9.78 13.64
C LYS A 68 6.95 8.76 13.56
N LYS A 69 7.16 7.95 14.61
CA LYS A 69 8.26 6.98 14.67
C LYS A 69 8.14 5.86 13.62
N LEU A 70 6.95 5.29 13.41
CA LEU A 70 6.76 4.29 12.35
C LEU A 70 6.75 4.95 10.96
N LEU A 71 6.04 6.08 10.83
CA LEU A 71 5.90 6.74 9.55
C LEU A 71 7.23 7.29 9.00
N SER A 72 8.13 7.75 9.87
CA SER A 72 9.46 8.25 9.47
C SER A 72 10.28 7.23 8.66
N LYS A 73 9.98 5.93 8.80
CA LYS A 73 10.60 4.88 7.98
C LYS A 73 9.96 4.77 6.59
N CYS A 74 8.71 5.20 6.43
CA CYS A 74 7.95 5.09 5.19
C CYS A 74 8.00 6.37 4.32
N ILE A 75 8.29 7.54 4.90
CA ILE A 75 8.32 8.82 4.16
C ILE A 75 9.39 8.89 3.06
N HIS A 76 10.48 8.13 3.22
CA HIS A 76 11.59 8.14 2.26
C HIS A 76 11.29 7.32 0.99
N GLY A 77 10.13 6.66 0.92
CA GLY A 77 9.69 5.94 -0.28
C GLY A 77 10.59 4.77 -0.69
N GLN A 78 11.49 4.32 0.20
CA GLN A 78 12.33 3.16 -0.08
C GLN A 78 11.46 1.91 -0.16
N THR A 79 11.76 1.04 -1.12
CA THR A 79 11.04 -0.20 -1.31
C THR A 79 11.24 -1.09 -0.09
N GLN A 80 10.17 -1.79 0.34
CA GLN A 80 10.26 -2.74 1.45
C GLN A 80 11.17 -3.94 1.13
N ASN A 81 11.56 -4.10 -0.13
CA ASN A 81 12.41 -5.18 -0.61
C ASN A 81 13.44 -4.67 -1.64
N PRO A 82 14.62 -4.19 -1.19
CA PRO A 82 15.69 -3.75 -2.08
C PRO A 82 16.13 -4.84 -3.08
N ASN A 83 15.99 -6.11 -2.68
CA ASN A 83 16.32 -7.26 -3.53
C ASN A 83 15.38 -7.38 -4.73
N GLU A 84 14.13 -6.90 -4.66
CA GLU A 84 13.20 -6.96 -5.80
C GLU A 84 13.59 -5.99 -6.90
N SER A 85 13.94 -4.75 -6.54
CA SER A 85 14.48 -3.78 -7.49
C SER A 85 15.80 -4.24 -8.11
N PHE A 86 16.68 -4.83 -7.30
CA PHE A 86 17.94 -5.41 -7.78
C PHE A 86 17.70 -6.59 -8.72
N ASN A 87 16.85 -7.54 -8.32
CA ASN A 87 16.53 -8.71 -9.13
C ASN A 87 15.84 -8.32 -10.44
N ASN A 88 14.99 -7.30 -10.45
CA ASN A 88 14.39 -6.78 -11.67
C ASN A 88 15.46 -6.26 -12.64
N CYS A 89 16.42 -5.45 -12.17
CA CYS A 89 17.55 -5.00 -13.00
C CYS A 89 18.41 -6.16 -13.51
N VAL A 90 18.61 -7.21 -12.69
CA VAL A 90 19.32 -8.42 -13.11
C VAL A 90 18.54 -9.17 -14.20
N TRP A 91 17.23 -9.33 -14.04
CA TRP A 91 16.36 -10.05 -14.98
C TRP A 91 16.16 -9.31 -16.30
N GLU A 92 16.12 -7.98 -16.30
CA GLU A 92 16.09 -7.16 -17.51
C GLU A 92 17.39 -7.33 -18.33
N ARG A 93 18.53 -7.46 -17.65
CA ARG A 93 19.85 -7.56 -18.29
C ARG A 93 20.25 -8.99 -18.64
N ILE A 94 19.73 -9.97 -17.92
CA ILE A 94 20.05 -11.40 -18.10
C ILE A 94 18.75 -12.18 -18.31
N PRO A 95 18.40 -12.49 -19.57
CA PRO A 95 17.25 -13.32 -19.88
C PRO A 95 17.39 -14.68 -19.20
N LYS A 96 16.31 -15.18 -18.59
CA LYS A 96 16.25 -16.48 -17.88
C LYS A 96 16.67 -17.70 -18.71
N LYS A 97 16.96 -17.53 -20.00
CA LYS A 97 17.31 -18.57 -20.97
C LYS A 97 18.81 -18.90 -21.02
N HIS A 98 19.68 -18.08 -20.45
CA HIS A 98 21.13 -18.34 -20.44
C HIS A 98 21.56 -19.07 -19.14
N ILE A 99 21.82 -20.37 -19.26
CA ILE A 99 22.30 -21.26 -18.18
C ILE A 99 23.82 -21.11 -18.02
N CYS A 100 24.30 -19.94 -17.61
CA CYS A 100 25.69 -19.76 -17.19
C CYS A 100 25.80 -18.70 -16.08
N TRP A 101 25.22 -19.03 -14.93
CA TRP A 101 25.11 -18.13 -13.78
C TRP A 101 26.45 -17.84 -13.09
N TYR A 102 27.40 -18.77 -13.12
CA TYR A 102 28.59 -18.69 -12.26
C TYR A 102 29.70 -17.77 -12.80
N GLN A 103 29.88 -17.69 -14.13
CA GLN A 103 30.97 -16.92 -14.73
C GLN A 103 30.70 -15.40 -14.75
N TYR A 104 29.43 -14.98 -14.81
CA TYR A 104 29.04 -13.59 -14.99
C TYR A 104 29.03 -12.79 -13.67
N ILE A 105 28.68 -13.44 -12.55
CA ILE A 105 28.57 -12.80 -11.23
C ILE A 105 29.94 -12.33 -10.70
N LYS A 106 31.03 -13.05 -10.99
CA LYS A 106 32.38 -12.66 -10.52
C LYS A 106 32.87 -11.33 -11.12
N ASN A 107 32.42 -10.96 -12.31
CA ASN A 107 32.80 -9.69 -12.96
C ASN A 107 31.95 -8.49 -12.52
N TRP A 108 30.85 -8.70 -11.79
CA TRP A 108 29.88 -7.66 -11.45
C TRP A 108 29.97 -7.12 -10.03
N SER A 109 30.74 -7.79 -9.15
CA SER A 109 31.04 -7.33 -7.78
C SER A 109 31.55 -5.89 -7.73
N HIS A 110 32.25 -5.41 -8.76
CA HIS A 110 32.85 -4.08 -8.79
C HIS A 110 31.93 -2.98 -9.39
N GLY A 111 30.82 -3.33 -10.05
CA GLY A 111 29.99 -2.37 -10.79
C GLY A 111 28.73 -1.88 -10.07
N CYS A 112 28.22 -2.62 -9.09
CA CYS A 112 26.93 -2.30 -8.44
C CYS A 112 27.02 -1.29 -7.27
N CYS A 113 28.22 -0.85 -6.88
CA CYS A 113 28.38 0.13 -5.80
C CYS A 113 27.89 1.55 -6.21
N PHE A 114 27.70 1.82 -7.50
CA PHE A 114 27.37 3.17 -8.01
C PHE A 114 25.87 3.47 -8.21
N MET A 115 24.96 2.56 -7.87
CA MET A 115 23.50 2.78 -8.03
C MET A 115 22.69 2.66 -6.72
N ILE A 116 23.34 2.78 -5.56
CA ILE A 116 22.66 2.86 -4.25
C ILE A 116 23.27 4.00 -3.42
N GLN A 117 23.33 5.20 -4.00
CA GLN A 117 23.52 6.47 -3.28
C GLN A 117 22.35 7.39 -3.59
#